data_AF-L0R915-F1
#
_entry.id   AF-L0R915-F1
#
_cell.length_a   1.000
_cell.length_b   1.000
_cell.length_c   1.000
_cell.angle_alpha   90.00
_cell.angle_beta   90.00
_cell.angle_gamma   90.00
#
_symmetry.space_group_name_H-M   'P 1'
#
loop_
_entity.id
_entity.type
_entity.pdbx_description
1 polymer ?
#
loop_
_entity_poly.entity_id
_entity_poly.type
_entity_poly.pdbx_seq_one_letter_code
_entity_poly.pdbx_strand_id
1 'polypeptide(L)'
;MTPHQDQYFFVLADDDPRLHEYTVSILEDAGILEKHKSFYDPVSFLAFLKESDDEPDVILLDVHFEGSGLSGVDIIPFIREEYPYIPVILLTGMDAEATDEAQSDVFTYFIPKPVTEDHLLRMLHFYLGKSKKSAEQINTLISEMEEFKGYHQLLEEEVEHLQGEQRRLEELSKTGRTDGKGFEKLTEILESLLTKSEAMPSFIADLEKVYSTQFKLFKKVIETLIRFDVQDSGTPGMNIHKVKGTQNVFSARLSRKVRLFYYSSAKTVRKKLLRLDIYHDTKGMDKWIKNNYHSYAEIKE
;
A
#
# COMPACT_ATOMS: atom_id res chain seq x y z
N MET A 1 -17.63 -28.58 -40.44
CA MET A 1 -17.98 -27.29 -39.81
C MET A 1 -16.76 -26.43 -40.01
N THR A 2 -16.83 -25.48 -40.94
CA THR A 2 -15.82 -24.41 -41.05
C THR A 2 -15.80 -23.66 -39.71
N PRO A 3 -14.64 -23.30 -39.16
CA PRO A 3 -14.58 -22.49 -37.94
C PRO A 3 -15.39 -21.22 -38.18
N HIS A 4 -16.20 -20.79 -37.21
CA HIS A 4 -16.73 -19.43 -37.24
C HIS A 4 -15.52 -18.49 -37.26
N GLN A 5 -15.35 -17.77 -38.35
CA GLN A 5 -14.32 -16.77 -38.50
C GLN A 5 -14.90 -15.50 -37.86
N ASP A 6 -14.20 -14.96 -36.86
CA ASP A 6 -14.59 -13.70 -36.22
C ASP A 6 -14.68 -12.61 -37.30
N GLN A 7 -15.79 -11.88 -37.33
CA GLN A 7 -15.98 -10.72 -38.20
C GLN A 7 -15.76 -9.45 -37.37
N TYR A 8 -15.22 -8.41 -38.01
CA TYR A 8 -14.78 -7.20 -37.34
C TYR A 8 -15.30 -5.95 -38.05
N PHE A 9 -15.49 -4.88 -37.29
CA PHE A 9 -15.70 -3.54 -37.80
C PHE A 9 -14.36 -2.83 -38.04
N PHE A 10 -14.05 -2.57 -39.31
CA PHE A 10 -12.84 -1.86 -39.71
C PHE A 10 -13.08 -0.39 -40.00
N VAL A 11 -12.18 0.48 -39.55
CA VAL A 11 -12.09 1.86 -40.04
C VAL A 11 -10.82 1.98 -40.85
N LEU A 12 -10.92 2.46 -42.09
CA LEU A 12 -9.81 2.59 -43.01
C LEU A 12 -9.63 4.06 -43.39
N ALA A 13 -8.39 4.56 -43.29
CA ALA A 13 -8.00 5.88 -43.76
C ALA A 13 -6.76 5.78 -44.65
N ASP A 14 -6.94 5.92 -45.96
CA ASP A 14 -5.89 5.86 -47.00
C ASP A 14 -6.29 6.80 -48.15
N ASP A 15 -5.39 7.68 -48.58
CA ASP A 15 -5.67 8.67 -49.63
C ASP A 15 -5.56 8.12 -51.06
N ASP A 16 -5.00 6.91 -51.27
CA ASP A 16 -5.04 6.20 -52.56
C ASP A 16 -6.30 5.33 -52.63
N PRO A 17 -7.34 5.74 -53.39
CA PRO A 17 -8.60 5.01 -53.42
C PRO A 17 -8.46 3.59 -53.99
N ARG A 18 -7.45 3.34 -54.83
CA ARG A 18 -7.24 2.02 -55.43
C ARG A 18 -6.71 1.03 -54.40
N LEU A 19 -5.75 1.47 -53.57
CA LEU A 19 -5.21 0.63 -52.52
C LEU A 19 -6.23 0.43 -51.41
N HIS A 20 -7.00 1.46 -51.08
CA HIS A 20 -8.12 1.39 -50.16
C HIS A 20 -9.13 0.33 -50.60
N GLU A 21 -9.66 0.43 -51.82
CA GLU A 21 -10.65 -0.53 -52.32
C GLU A 21 -10.08 -1.95 -52.45
N TYR A 22 -8.82 -2.08 -52.84
CA TYR A 22 -8.14 -3.39 -52.87
C TYR A 22 -8.01 -4.00 -51.46
N THR A 23 -7.73 -3.18 -50.45
CA THR A 23 -7.68 -3.62 -49.06
C THR A 23 -9.05 -4.08 -48.58
N VAL A 24 -10.11 -3.30 -48.86
CA VAL A 24 -11.49 -3.67 -48.54
C VAL A 24 -11.87 -4.99 -49.22
N SER A 25 -11.56 -5.18 -50.51
CA SER A 25 -11.89 -6.42 -51.22
C SER A 25 -11.20 -7.64 -50.59
N ILE A 26 -9.94 -7.50 -50.14
CA ILE A 26 -9.25 -8.57 -49.40
C ILE A 26 -9.99 -8.93 -48.11
N LEU A 27 -10.44 -7.92 -47.34
CA LEU A 27 -11.16 -8.16 -46.07
C LEU A 27 -12.52 -8.83 -46.29
N GLU A 28 -13.23 -8.43 -47.36
CA GLU A 28 -14.49 -9.03 -47.78
C GLU A 28 -14.32 -10.48 -48.24
N ASP A 29 -13.37 -10.73 -49.15
CA ASP A 29 -13.08 -12.07 -49.70
C ASP A 29 -12.62 -13.04 -48.61
N ALA A 30 -11.88 -12.53 -47.61
CA ALA A 30 -11.47 -13.30 -46.44
C ALA A 30 -12.61 -13.56 -45.44
N GLY A 31 -13.77 -12.93 -45.59
CA GLY A 31 -14.95 -13.10 -44.74
C GLY A 31 -14.82 -12.52 -43.33
N ILE A 32 -13.83 -11.65 -43.08
CA ILE A 32 -13.56 -11.03 -41.76
C ILE A 32 -14.19 -9.65 -41.60
N LEU A 33 -14.80 -9.10 -42.66
CA LEU A 33 -15.43 -7.79 -42.64
C LEU A 33 -16.91 -7.89 -42.24
N GLU A 34 -17.27 -7.39 -41.05
CA GLU A 34 -18.68 -7.22 -40.66
C GLU A 34 -19.23 -5.88 -41.18
N LYS A 35 -18.45 -4.82 -40.94
CA LYS A 35 -18.77 -3.43 -41.25
C LYS A 35 -17.47 -2.73 -41.59
N HIS A 36 -17.51 -1.68 -42.41
CA HIS A 36 -16.38 -0.77 -42.53
C HIS A 36 -16.80 0.71 -42.67
N LYS A 37 -15.86 1.60 -42.37
CA LYS A 37 -15.93 3.04 -42.68
C LYS A 37 -14.66 3.44 -43.42
N SER A 38 -14.81 4.28 -44.45
CA SER A 38 -13.74 4.67 -45.35
C SER A 38 -13.51 6.17 -45.30
N PHE A 39 -12.25 6.57 -45.17
CA PHE A 39 -11.80 7.96 -45.18
C PHE A 39 -10.63 8.09 -46.15
N TYR A 40 -10.63 9.15 -46.95
CA TYR A 40 -9.59 9.41 -47.96
C TYR A 40 -8.77 10.65 -47.63
N ASP A 41 -9.03 11.26 -46.48
CA ASP A 41 -8.31 12.41 -45.98
C ASP A 41 -8.30 12.37 -44.44
N PRO A 42 -7.26 12.92 -43.79
CA PRO A 42 -7.11 12.83 -42.35
C PRO A 42 -8.12 13.71 -41.59
N VAL A 43 -8.67 14.76 -42.22
CA VAL A 43 -9.58 15.69 -41.55
C VAL A 43 -10.95 15.04 -41.34
N SER A 44 -11.49 14.37 -42.37
CA SER A 44 -12.75 13.63 -42.26
C SER A 44 -12.63 12.45 -41.29
N PHE A 45 -11.47 11.78 -41.26
CA PHE A 45 -11.20 10.73 -40.29
C PHE A 45 -11.18 11.27 -38.85
N LEU A 46 -10.45 12.35 -38.58
CA LEU A 46 -10.42 12.98 -37.25
C LEU A 46 -11.80 13.49 -36.80
N ALA A 47 -12.62 13.99 -37.72
CA ALA A 47 -14.00 14.39 -37.41
C ALA A 47 -14.84 13.17 -37.00
N PHE A 48 -14.72 12.05 -37.71
CA PHE A 48 -15.39 10.80 -37.34
C PHE A 48 -14.99 10.31 -35.94
N LEU A 49 -13.70 10.33 -35.60
CA LEU A 49 -13.24 9.89 -34.27
C LEU A 49 -13.92 10.68 -33.13
N LYS A 50 -14.23 11.96 -33.35
CA LYS A 50 -14.85 12.84 -32.33
C LYS A 50 -16.37 12.80 -32.29
N GLU A 51 -17.00 12.52 -33.43
CA GLU A 51 -18.45 12.63 -33.58
C GLU A 51 -19.17 11.28 -33.51
N SER A 52 -18.45 10.16 -33.62
CA SER A 52 -19.04 8.84 -33.71
C SER A 52 -18.99 8.08 -32.38
N ASP A 53 -20.13 7.54 -31.98
CA ASP A 53 -20.24 6.55 -30.89
C ASP A 53 -19.93 5.11 -31.37
N ASP A 54 -19.63 4.89 -32.66
CA ASP A 54 -19.32 3.56 -33.20
C ASP A 54 -17.86 3.20 -32.90
N GLU A 55 -17.61 2.28 -31.97
CA GLU A 55 -16.27 1.79 -31.64
C GLU A 55 -15.78 0.75 -32.68
N PRO A 56 -14.69 1.02 -33.44
CA PRO A 56 -14.14 0.06 -34.37
C PRO A 56 -13.30 -1.00 -33.68
N ASP A 57 -13.30 -2.22 -34.23
CA ASP A 57 -12.42 -3.29 -33.75
C ASP A 57 -10.98 -3.08 -34.19
N VAL A 58 -10.77 -2.46 -35.36
CA VAL A 58 -9.44 -2.18 -35.94
C VAL A 58 -9.47 -0.91 -36.77
N ILE A 59 -8.39 -0.13 -36.67
CA ILE A 59 -8.12 0.99 -37.57
C ILE A 59 -6.96 0.63 -38.49
N LEU A 60 -7.17 0.67 -39.80
CA LEU A 60 -6.11 0.64 -40.81
C LEU A 60 -5.83 2.08 -41.24
N LEU A 61 -4.59 2.53 -41.09
CA LEU A 61 -4.22 3.92 -41.28
C LEU A 61 -3.00 4.01 -42.18
N ASP A 62 -3.10 4.76 -43.28
CA ASP A 62 -1.93 5.08 -44.08
C ASP A 62 -1.02 6.06 -43.34
N VAL A 63 0.29 5.89 -43.51
CA VAL A 63 1.28 6.80 -42.93
C VAL A 63 1.34 8.12 -43.69
N HIS A 64 1.11 8.10 -45.01
CA HIS A 64 1.29 9.25 -45.88
C HIS A 64 -0.04 9.73 -46.44
N PHE A 65 -0.47 10.93 -46.05
CA PHE A 65 -1.60 11.63 -46.67
C PHE A 65 -1.09 12.80 -47.50
N GLU A 66 -1.08 12.68 -48.83
CA GLU A 66 -0.62 13.70 -49.76
C GLU A 66 -1.37 15.03 -49.57
N GLY A 67 -0.62 16.14 -49.53
CA GLY A 67 -1.19 17.49 -49.50
C GLY A 67 -1.86 17.92 -48.18
N SER A 68 -1.89 17.06 -47.15
CA SER A 68 -2.54 17.35 -45.86
C SER A 68 -1.62 18.01 -44.82
N GLY A 69 -0.31 17.75 -44.90
CA GLY A 69 0.66 18.16 -43.88
C GLY A 69 0.57 17.37 -42.56
N LEU A 70 -0.26 16.34 -42.48
CA LEU A 70 -0.42 15.43 -41.34
C LEU A 70 -0.05 14.01 -41.75
N SER A 71 0.84 13.35 -41.00
CA SER A 71 1.12 11.93 -41.16
C SER A 71 0.12 11.08 -40.37
N GLY A 72 -0.11 9.83 -40.79
CA GLY A 72 -0.81 8.84 -39.98
C GLY A 72 -0.22 8.65 -38.58
N VAL A 73 1.09 8.84 -38.41
CA VAL A 73 1.74 8.80 -37.09
C VAL A 73 1.29 9.96 -36.20
N ASP A 74 1.16 11.16 -36.76
CA ASP A 74 0.68 12.36 -36.04
C ASP A 74 -0.77 12.21 -35.57
N ILE A 75 -1.54 11.31 -36.20
CA ILE A 75 -2.96 11.06 -35.90
C ILE A 75 -3.13 10.10 -34.71
N ILE A 76 -2.13 9.26 -34.40
CA ILE A 76 -2.22 8.25 -33.33
C ILE A 76 -2.64 8.84 -31.97
N PRO A 77 -2.06 9.95 -31.47
CA PRO A 77 -2.48 10.52 -30.19
C PRO A 77 -3.98 10.85 -30.15
N PHE A 78 -4.54 11.35 -31.25
CA PHE A 78 -5.98 11.66 -31.35
C PHE A 78 -6.83 10.39 -31.36
N ILE A 79 -6.36 9.32 -32.01
CA ILE A 79 -7.03 8.01 -31.93
C ILE A 79 -7.02 7.51 -30.48
N ARG A 80 -5.92 7.69 -29.74
CA ARG A 80 -5.81 7.20 -28.35
C ARG A 80 -6.63 7.98 -27.35
N GLU A 81 -6.94 9.25 -27.62
CA GLU A 81 -7.86 10.05 -26.79
C GLU A 81 -9.27 9.45 -26.80
N GLU A 82 -9.76 9.01 -27.96
CA GLU A 82 -11.12 8.49 -28.13
C GLU A 82 -11.17 6.96 -27.98
N TYR A 83 -10.17 6.25 -28.50
CA TYR A 83 -10.05 4.80 -28.55
C TYR A 83 -8.69 4.30 -28.00
N PRO A 84 -8.51 4.27 -26.65
CA PRO A 84 -7.21 4.01 -26.02
C PRO A 84 -6.62 2.62 -26.31
N TYR A 85 -7.46 1.61 -26.60
CA TYR A 85 -7.05 0.20 -26.69
C TYR A 85 -7.29 -0.43 -28.05
N ILE A 86 -7.89 0.31 -28.99
CA ILE A 86 -8.19 -0.23 -30.32
C ILE A 86 -6.89 -0.43 -31.11
N PRO A 87 -6.66 -1.60 -31.71
CA PRO A 87 -5.48 -1.83 -32.52
C PRO A 87 -5.46 -0.90 -33.74
N VAL A 88 -4.36 -0.15 -33.88
CA VAL A 88 -4.09 0.72 -35.02
C VAL A 88 -3.00 0.07 -35.85
N ILE A 89 -3.26 -0.18 -37.13
CA ILE A 89 -2.33 -0.81 -38.05
C ILE A 89 -1.94 0.23 -39.11
N LEU A 90 -0.69 0.68 -39.01
CA LEU A 90 -0.10 1.60 -39.96
C LEU A 90 0.33 0.85 -41.23
N LEU A 91 -0.15 1.31 -42.39
CA LEU A 91 0.30 0.85 -43.70
C LEU A 91 1.48 1.75 -44.13
N THR A 92 2.68 1.18 -44.27
CA THR A 92 3.91 1.99 -44.46
C THR A 92 4.64 1.68 -45.78
N GLY A 93 5.12 2.71 -46.48
CA GLY A 93 5.79 2.62 -47.78
C GLY A 93 7.28 2.28 -47.79
N MET A 94 7.90 1.94 -46.64
CA MET A 94 9.34 1.71 -46.38
C MET A 94 10.09 2.80 -45.58
N ASP A 95 9.40 3.66 -44.82
CA ASP A 95 10.08 4.66 -43.96
C ASP A 95 10.31 4.11 -42.55
N ALA A 96 11.58 3.77 -42.26
CA ALA A 96 11.99 3.22 -40.96
C ALA A 96 11.79 4.20 -39.80
N GLU A 97 11.92 5.51 -40.05
CA GLU A 97 11.83 6.56 -39.02
C GLU A 97 10.41 6.70 -38.45
N ALA A 98 9.37 6.61 -39.29
CA ALA A 98 7.97 6.58 -38.86
C ALA A 98 7.62 5.35 -38.01
N THR A 99 8.43 4.28 -38.12
CA THR A 99 8.21 3.02 -37.41
C THR A 99 8.71 3.09 -35.96
N ASP A 100 9.74 3.89 -35.67
CA ASP A 100 10.33 3.96 -34.33
C ASP A 100 9.55 4.87 -33.37
N GLU A 101 8.94 5.97 -33.85
CA GLU A 101 8.14 6.87 -33.02
C GLU A 101 6.83 6.21 -32.55
N ALA A 102 6.15 5.50 -33.45
CA ALA A 102 4.90 4.79 -33.18
C ALA A 102 5.08 3.43 -32.48
N GLN A 103 6.31 2.87 -32.41
CA GLN A 103 6.62 1.63 -31.69
C GLN A 103 6.51 1.74 -30.16
N SER A 104 6.45 2.96 -29.62
CA SER A 104 6.25 3.20 -28.19
C SER A 104 4.83 2.83 -27.71
N ASP A 105 3.88 2.69 -28.63
CA ASP A 105 2.49 2.33 -28.36
C ASP A 105 2.24 0.82 -28.53
N VAL A 106 1.77 0.18 -27.46
CA VAL A 106 1.53 -1.28 -27.39
C VAL A 106 0.41 -1.74 -28.34
N PHE A 107 -0.50 -0.86 -28.72
CA PHE A 107 -1.64 -1.14 -29.60
C PHE A 107 -1.44 -0.64 -31.03
N THR A 108 -0.22 -0.17 -31.36
CA THR A 108 0.13 0.25 -32.72
C THR A 108 1.01 -0.80 -33.39
N TYR A 109 0.65 -1.12 -34.63
CA TYR A 109 1.26 -2.17 -35.43
C TYR A 109 1.55 -1.67 -36.84
N PHE A 110 2.37 -2.41 -37.60
CA PHE A 110 2.83 -1.97 -38.91
C PHE A 110 2.73 -3.08 -39.95
N ILE A 111 2.26 -2.73 -41.15
CA ILE A 111 2.30 -3.59 -42.33
C ILE A 111 3.02 -2.84 -43.45
N PRO A 112 4.17 -3.34 -43.93
CA PRO A 112 4.86 -2.71 -45.05
C PRO A 112 4.10 -2.93 -46.36
N LYS A 113 3.97 -1.87 -47.14
CA LYS A 113 3.52 -1.86 -48.54
C LYS A 113 4.64 -2.46 -49.41
N PRO A 114 4.32 -3.22 -50.47
CA PRO A 114 2.99 -3.49 -50.98
C PRO A 114 2.21 -4.50 -50.13
N VAL A 115 0.95 -4.18 -49.86
CA VAL A 115 0.02 -5.06 -49.15
C VAL A 115 -0.41 -6.16 -50.11
N THR A 116 -0.03 -7.41 -49.82
CA THR A 116 -0.57 -8.60 -50.52
C THR A 116 -1.61 -9.25 -49.63
N GLU A 117 -2.63 -9.87 -50.22
CA GLU A 117 -3.72 -10.55 -49.51
C GLU A 117 -3.19 -11.46 -48.38
N ASP A 118 -2.34 -12.41 -48.76
CA ASP A 118 -1.68 -13.36 -47.86
C ASP A 118 -0.93 -12.68 -46.70
N HIS A 119 -0.25 -11.57 -46.98
CA HIS A 119 0.52 -10.85 -45.97
C HIS A 119 -0.40 -10.08 -45.03
N LEU A 120 -1.38 -9.35 -45.57
CA LEU A 120 -2.36 -8.59 -44.80
C LEU A 120 -3.10 -9.50 -43.82
N LEU A 121 -3.65 -10.61 -44.31
CA LEU A 121 -4.44 -11.53 -43.48
C LEU A 121 -3.61 -12.19 -42.38
N ARG A 122 -2.34 -12.55 -42.65
CA ARG A 122 -1.45 -13.09 -41.60
C ARG A 122 -1.17 -12.07 -40.51
N MET A 123 -0.87 -10.83 -40.90
CA MET A 123 -0.55 -9.77 -39.94
C MET A 123 -1.78 -9.36 -39.15
N LEU A 124 -2.96 -9.27 -39.78
CA LEU A 124 -4.24 -9.01 -39.11
C LEU A 124 -4.54 -10.07 -38.07
N HIS A 125 -4.48 -11.35 -38.41
CA HIS A 125 -4.70 -12.43 -37.44
C HIS A 125 -3.72 -12.36 -36.25
N PHE A 126 -2.46 -12.06 -36.51
CA PHE A 126 -1.44 -11.94 -35.46
C PHE A 126 -1.72 -10.76 -34.52
N TYR A 127 -2.02 -9.58 -35.07
CA TYR A 127 -2.22 -8.36 -34.28
C TYR A 127 -3.56 -8.33 -33.55
N LEU A 128 -4.63 -8.83 -34.17
CA LEU A 128 -5.94 -8.97 -33.54
C LEU A 128 -5.88 -9.96 -32.36
N GLY A 129 -5.21 -11.10 -32.55
CA GLY A 129 -5.00 -12.05 -31.46
C GLY A 129 -4.19 -11.48 -30.29
N LYS A 130 -3.17 -10.65 -30.59
CA LYS A 130 -2.37 -9.98 -29.55
C LYS A 130 -3.17 -8.90 -28.81
N SER A 131 -3.95 -8.10 -29.54
CA SER A 131 -4.79 -7.04 -28.97
C SER A 131 -5.84 -7.60 -28.00
N LYS A 132 -6.54 -8.68 -28.40
CA LYS A 132 -7.53 -9.37 -27.56
C LYS A 132 -6.94 -9.84 -26.23
N LYS A 133 -5.75 -10.43 -26.26
CA LYS A 133 -5.05 -10.87 -25.05
C LYS A 133 -4.69 -9.70 -24.12
N SER A 134 -4.23 -8.58 -24.69
CA SER A 134 -3.93 -7.37 -23.91
C SER A 134 -5.19 -6.77 -23.28
N ALA A 135 -6.31 -6.72 -24.01
CA ALA A 135 -7.58 -6.24 -23.50
C ALA A 135 -8.12 -7.11 -22.35
N GLU A 136 -8.03 -8.45 -22.48
CA GLU A 136 -8.39 -9.39 -21.40
C GLU A 136 -7.54 -9.17 -20.13
N GLN A 137 -6.24 -8.91 -20.30
CA GLN A 137 -5.34 -8.60 -19.17
C GLN A 137 -5.71 -7.28 -18.49
N ILE A 138 -6.02 -6.24 -19.27
CA ILE A 138 -6.44 -4.94 -18.74
C ILE A 138 -7.75 -5.07 -17.96
N ASN A 139 -8.75 -5.77 -18.51
CA ASN A 139 -10.02 -5.98 -17.82
C ASN A 139 -9.85 -6.75 -16.50
N THR A 140 -8.95 -7.74 -16.49
CA THR A 140 -8.59 -8.46 -15.26
C THR A 140 -7.98 -7.51 -14.23
N LEU A 141 -7.00 -6.69 -14.63
CA LEU A 141 -6.37 -5.70 -13.76
C LEU A 141 -7.36 -4.65 -13.24
N ILE A 142 -8.28 -4.16 -14.08
CA ILE A 142 -9.31 -3.21 -13.66
C ILE A 142 -10.21 -3.84 -12.58
N SER A 143 -10.67 -5.08 -12.80
CA SER A 143 -11.48 -5.79 -11.81
C SER A 143 -10.75 -5.97 -10.48
N GLU A 144 -9.47 -6.34 -10.51
CA GLU A 144 -8.65 -6.46 -9.29
C GLU A 144 -8.48 -5.10 -8.58
N MET A 145 -8.30 -4.02 -9.34
CA MET A 145 -8.19 -2.66 -8.78
C MET A 145 -9.50 -2.21 -8.12
N GLU A 146 -10.65 -2.52 -8.70
CA GLU A 146 -11.95 -2.22 -8.10
C GLU A 146 -12.17 -2.97 -6.79
N GLU A 147 -11.81 -4.25 -6.74
CA GLU A 147 -11.85 -5.03 -5.50
C GLU A 147 -10.91 -4.44 -4.44
N PHE A 148 -9.68 -4.09 -4.82
CA PHE A 148 -8.72 -3.45 -3.93
C PHE A 148 -9.22 -2.11 -3.37
N LYS A 149 -9.89 -1.31 -4.20
CA LYS A 149 -10.51 -0.05 -3.78
C LYS A 149 -11.62 -0.28 -2.76
N GLY A 150 -12.42 -1.33 -2.93
CA GLY A 150 -13.43 -1.75 -1.95
C GLY A 150 -12.82 -2.11 -0.60
N TYR A 151 -11.73 -2.89 -0.57
CA TYR A 151 -11.01 -3.18 0.67
C TYR A 151 -10.43 -1.93 1.33
N HIS A 152 -9.94 -0.97 0.55
CA HIS A 152 -9.40 0.27 1.09
C HIS A 152 -10.47 1.08 1.84
N GLN A 153 -11.68 1.16 1.28
CA GLN A 153 -12.79 1.86 1.92
C GLN A 153 -13.20 1.21 3.25
N LEU A 154 -13.28 -0.12 3.31
CA LEU A 154 -13.56 -0.84 4.56
C LEU A 154 -12.49 -0.58 5.63
N LEU A 155 -11.21 -0.51 5.22
CA LEU A 155 -10.11 -0.18 6.13
C LEU A 155 -10.19 1.26 6.64
N GLU A 156 -10.58 2.21 5.79
CA GLU A 156 -10.78 3.60 6.21
C GLU A 156 -11.90 3.72 7.27
N GLU A 157 -13.02 3.04 7.05
CA GLU A 157 -14.14 2.99 8.01
C GLU A 157 -13.72 2.37 9.35
N GLU A 158 -12.96 1.27 9.33
CA GLU A 158 -12.46 0.62 10.55
C GLU A 158 -11.46 1.51 11.30
N VAL A 159 -10.57 2.20 10.59
CA VAL A 159 -9.63 3.16 11.19
C VAL A 159 -10.39 4.31 11.85
N GLU A 160 -11.42 4.85 11.20
CA GLU A 160 -12.24 5.92 11.77
C GLU A 160 -12.96 5.45 13.04
N HIS A 161 -13.53 4.24 13.00
CA HIS A 161 -14.18 3.62 14.15
C HIS A 161 -13.21 3.48 15.35
N LEU A 162 -12.03 2.91 15.12
CA LEU A 162 -11.01 2.74 16.17
C LEU A 162 -10.52 4.08 16.73
N GLN A 163 -10.36 5.10 15.89
CA GLN A 163 -10.01 6.45 16.35
C GLN A 163 -11.13 7.09 17.18
N GLY A 164 -12.39 6.83 16.84
CA GLY A 164 -13.56 7.24 17.63
C GLY A 164 -13.58 6.57 19.01
N GLU A 165 -13.34 5.25 19.04
CA GLU A 165 -13.27 4.48 20.29
C GLU A 165 -12.11 4.95 21.18
N GLN A 166 -10.93 5.19 20.58
CA GLN A 166 -9.78 5.73 21.30
C GLN A 166 -10.09 7.11 21.92
N ARG A 167 -10.75 8.01 21.18
CA ARG A 167 -11.17 9.33 21.71
C ARG A 167 -12.12 9.17 22.90
N ARG A 168 -13.10 8.28 22.81
CA ARG A 168 -14.03 7.99 23.91
C ARG A 168 -13.31 7.47 25.15
N LEU A 169 -12.36 6.55 24.98
CA LEU A 169 -11.53 6.03 26.07
C LEU A 169 -10.65 7.12 26.70
N GLU A 170 -10.08 8.02 25.89
CA GLU A 170 -9.32 9.16 26.39
C GLU A 170 -10.19 10.14 27.19
N GLU A 171 -11.44 10.39 26.78
CA GLU A 171 -12.39 11.23 27.51
C GLU A 171 -12.80 10.60 28.85
N LEU A 172 -13.07 9.29 28.88
CA LEU A 172 -13.35 8.53 30.11
C LEU A 172 -12.14 8.57 31.08
N SER A 173 -10.92 8.54 30.55
CA SER A 173 -9.71 8.67 31.37
C SER A 173 -9.53 10.08 31.95
N LYS A 174 -10.07 11.12 31.30
CA LYS A 174 -10.02 12.52 31.77
C LYS A 174 -11.08 12.80 32.83
N THR A 175 -12.26 12.18 32.75
CA THR A 175 -13.34 12.31 33.75
C THR A 175 -13.10 11.47 35.00
N GLY A 176 -12.31 10.39 34.93
CA GLY A 176 -11.88 9.60 36.10
C GLY A 176 -10.82 10.25 37.01
N ARG A 177 -10.50 11.54 36.82
CA ARG A 177 -9.37 12.20 37.51
C ARG A 177 -9.64 12.73 38.92
N THR A 178 -10.76 12.39 39.56
CA THR A 178 -11.06 12.99 40.87
C THR A 178 -11.27 12.06 42.06
N ASP A 179 -11.20 10.72 41.94
CA ASP A 179 -11.30 9.87 43.14
C ASP A 179 -10.27 8.73 43.13
N GLY A 180 -9.61 8.49 44.28
CA GLY A 180 -8.57 7.46 44.48
C GLY A 180 -8.96 6.04 44.04
N LYS A 181 -10.26 5.77 43.90
CA LYS A 181 -10.83 4.54 43.33
C LYS A 181 -10.33 4.21 41.92
N GLY A 182 -9.98 5.24 41.12
CA GLY A 182 -9.43 5.04 39.77
C GLY A 182 -8.02 4.46 39.82
N PHE A 183 -7.19 4.90 40.76
CA PHE A 183 -5.83 4.40 40.92
C PHE A 183 -5.79 3.01 41.55
N GLU A 184 -6.70 2.72 42.49
CA GLU A 184 -6.87 1.37 43.06
C GLU A 184 -7.16 0.34 41.96
N LYS A 185 -8.15 0.58 41.09
CA LYS A 185 -8.45 -0.31 39.96
C LYS A 185 -7.28 -0.46 38.98
N LEU A 186 -6.55 0.62 38.69
CA LEU A 186 -5.36 0.55 37.84
C LEU A 186 -4.24 -0.28 38.47
N THR A 187 -4.13 -0.24 39.80
CA THR A 187 -3.16 -1.05 40.55
C THR A 187 -3.53 -2.53 40.50
N GLU A 188 -4.81 -2.86 40.68
CA GLU A 188 -5.32 -4.24 40.54
C GLU A 188 -5.05 -4.80 39.14
N ILE A 189 -5.33 -4.01 38.09
CA ILE A 189 -5.04 -4.40 36.70
C ILE A 189 -3.53 -4.60 36.51
N LEU A 190 -2.71 -3.67 36.99
CA LEU A 190 -1.26 -3.78 36.88
C LEU A 190 -0.73 -5.05 37.54
N GLU A 191 -1.17 -5.35 38.77
CA GLU A 191 -0.79 -6.56 39.50
C GLU A 191 -1.21 -7.84 38.75
N SER A 192 -2.38 -7.84 38.09
CA SER A 192 -2.82 -8.97 37.27
C SER A 192 -1.96 -9.18 36.01
N LEU A 193 -1.42 -8.12 35.45
CA LEU A 193 -0.57 -8.16 34.25
C LEU A 193 0.88 -8.53 34.57
N LEU A 194 1.34 -8.24 35.80
CA LEU A 194 2.69 -8.58 36.25
C LEU A 194 2.75 -10.05 36.66
N THR A 195 3.34 -10.86 35.80
CA THR A 195 3.48 -12.31 35.98
C THR A 195 4.81 -12.69 36.63
N LYS A 196 5.88 -11.95 36.34
CA LYS A 196 7.25 -12.23 36.82
C LYS A 196 7.72 -11.24 37.89
N SER A 197 6.91 -10.25 38.22
CA SER A 197 7.23 -9.19 39.19
C SER A 197 6.13 -9.02 40.22
N GLU A 198 6.51 -8.49 41.37
CA GLU A 198 5.62 -8.16 42.48
C GLU A 198 5.83 -6.70 42.84
N ALA A 199 4.76 -5.92 42.88
CA ALA A 199 4.83 -4.50 43.21
C ALA A 199 4.85 -4.32 44.74
N MET A 200 5.92 -3.72 45.28
CA MET A 200 5.95 -3.40 46.71
C MET A 200 5.14 -2.14 47.02
N PRO A 201 4.62 -1.99 48.26
CA PRO A 201 3.84 -0.80 48.65
C PRO A 201 4.58 0.52 48.39
N SER A 202 5.90 0.54 48.58
CA SER A 202 6.74 1.71 48.30
C SER A 202 6.80 2.07 46.81
N PHE A 203 6.75 1.06 45.94
CA PHE A 203 6.68 1.26 44.49
C PHE A 203 5.30 1.77 44.08
N ILE A 204 4.22 1.21 44.63
CA ILE A 204 2.85 1.68 44.37
C ILE A 204 2.67 3.14 44.80
N ALA A 205 3.21 3.54 45.95
CA ALA A 205 3.17 4.93 46.41
C ALA A 205 3.94 5.89 45.48
N ASP A 206 5.13 5.49 45.00
CA ASP A 206 5.85 6.30 43.99
C ASP A 206 5.04 6.38 42.70
N LEU A 207 4.41 5.28 42.28
CA LEU A 207 3.62 5.19 41.05
C LEU A 207 2.36 6.07 41.12
N GLU A 208 1.67 6.10 42.27
CA GLU A 208 0.52 6.97 42.54
C GLU A 208 0.90 8.46 42.46
N LYS A 209 2.07 8.80 42.99
CA LYS A 209 2.62 10.16 42.86
C LYS A 209 2.89 10.52 41.40
N VAL A 210 3.41 9.60 40.59
CA VAL A 210 3.60 9.85 39.15
C VAL A 210 2.26 9.96 38.41
N TYR A 211 1.27 9.13 38.78
CA TYR A 211 -0.08 9.16 38.22
C TYR A 211 -0.74 10.53 38.43
N SER A 212 -0.69 11.05 39.66
CA SER A 212 -1.31 12.32 40.05
C SER A 212 -0.55 13.55 39.53
N THR A 213 0.78 13.50 39.42
CA THR A 213 1.58 14.68 39.05
C THR A 213 2.01 14.74 37.57
N GLN A 214 2.25 13.59 36.93
CA GLN A 214 2.84 13.51 35.59
C GLN A 214 2.24 12.34 34.78
N PHE A 215 0.95 12.41 34.45
CA PHE A 215 0.22 11.30 33.79
C PHE A 215 0.85 10.78 32.48
N LYS A 216 1.41 11.66 31.64
CA LYS A 216 2.13 11.22 30.42
C LYS A 216 3.35 10.35 30.75
N LEU A 217 4.05 10.68 31.83
CA LEU A 217 5.18 9.88 32.31
C LEU A 217 4.70 8.56 32.92
N PHE A 218 3.60 8.59 33.68
CA PHE A 218 2.95 7.39 34.23
C PHE A 218 2.65 6.36 33.13
N LYS A 219 1.96 6.75 32.05
CA LYS A 219 1.64 5.86 30.92
C LYS A 219 2.90 5.18 30.36
N LYS A 220 3.96 5.97 30.12
CA LYS A 220 5.23 5.47 29.62
C LYS A 220 5.92 4.51 30.59
N VAL A 221 5.81 4.75 31.90
CA VAL A 221 6.35 3.86 32.94
C VAL A 221 5.61 2.51 32.90
N ILE A 222 4.28 2.50 32.85
CA ILE A 222 3.49 1.26 32.79
C ILE A 222 3.83 0.43 31.55
N GLU A 223 3.84 1.04 30.36
CA GLU A 223 4.19 0.34 29.11
C GLU A 223 5.60 -0.25 29.13
N THR A 224 6.55 0.45 29.77
CA THR A 224 7.94 -0.04 29.88
C THR A 224 8.05 -1.12 30.95
N LEU A 225 7.25 -1.04 32.01
CA LEU A 225 7.22 -2.01 33.10
C LEU A 225 6.66 -3.35 32.65
N ILE A 226 5.57 -3.36 31.86
CA ILE A 226 5.00 -4.59 31.28
C ILE A 226 6.05 -5.28 30.38
N ARG A 227 6.75 -4.51 29.55
CA ARG A 227 7.87 -5.04 28.74
C ARG A 227 9.00 -5.61 29.60
N PHE A 228 9.35 -4.92 30.68
CA PHE A 228 10.36 -5.38 31.64
C PHE A 228 9.95 -6.67 32.37
N ASP A 229 8.65 -6.84 32.64
CA ASP A 229 8.11 -8.03 33.29
C ASP A 229 8.18 -9.26 32.38
N VAL A 230 7.83 -9.10 31.11
CA VAL A 230 7.85 -10.18 30.12
C VAL A 230 9.29 -10.59 29.78
N GLN A 231 10.21 -9.63 29.68
CA GLN A 231 11.59 -9.87 29.25
C GLN A 231 12.46 -10.54 30.33
N ASP A 232 13.14 -11.62 29.95
CA ASP A 232 14.24 -12.18 30.74
C ASP A 232 15.48 -11.27 30.65
N SER A 233 16.28 -11.27 31.72
CA SER A 233 17.37 -10.31 32.02
C SER A 233 18.51 -10.20 30.99
N GLY A 234 18.39 -10.82 29.82
CA GLY A 234 19.35 -10.81 28.71
C GLY A 234 18.92 -10.02 27.46
N THR A 235 17.82 -9.27 27.49
CA THR A 235 17.35 -8.54 26.29
C THR A 235 18.28 -7.35 25.95
N PRO A 236 18.82 -7.23 24.72
CA PRO A 236 19.68 -6.12 24.33
C PRO A 236 18.99 -4.75 24.48
N GLY A 237 19.65 -3.80 25.16
CA GLY A 237 19.21 -2.39 25.25
C GLY A 237 18.70 -1.92 26.62
N MET A 238 18.42 -2.84 27.55
CA MET A 238 17.97 -2.47 28.90
C MET A 238 19.18 -2.25 29.83
N ASN A 239 19.48 -1.00 30.16
CA ASN A 239 20.62 -0.63 31.02
C ASN A 239 20.33 -1.03 32.47
N ILE A 240 20.73 -2.25 32.85
CA ILE A 240 20.59 -2.79 34.20
C ILE A 240 21.93 -2.70 34.95
N HIS A 241 21.90 -2.16 36.16
CA HIS A 241 23.08 -2.03 37.02
C HIS A 241 22.79 -2.54 38.43
N LYS A 242 23.67 -3.38 38.98
CA LYS A 242 23.62 -3.80 40.39
C LYS A 242 23.92 -2.60 41.29
N VAL A 243 23.10 -2.39 42.32
CA VAL A 243 23.27 -1.28 43.27
C VAL A 243 24.41 -1.59 44.23
N LYS A 244 25.41 -0.69 44.31
CA LYS A 244 26.62 -0.91 45.11
C LYS A 244 26.31 -0.99 46.60
N GLY A 245 26.93 -1.95 47.29
CA GLY A 245 26.77 -2.11 48.75
C GLY A 245 25.40 -2.66 49.18
N THR A 246 24.68 -3.32 48.26
CA THR A 246 23.41 -4.00 48.54
C THR A 246 23.48 -5.45 48.07
N GLN A 247 22.68 -6.32 48.69
CA GLN A 247 22.53 -7.70 48.24
C GLN A 247 21.31 -7.79 47.32
N ASN A 248 21.52 -8.29 46.10
CA ASN A 248 20.45 -8.65 45.16
C ASN A 248 19.51 -7.50 44.73
N VAL A 249 19.95 -6.24 44.85
CA VAL A 249 19.21 -5.08 44.35
C VAL A 249 19.83 -4.57 43.05
N PHE A 250 18.96 -4.28 42.08
CA PHE A 250 19.30 -3.82 40.74
C PHE A 250 18.52 -2.55 40.40
N SER A 251 19.10 -1.75 39.51
CA SER A 251 18.46 -0.59 38.90
C SER A 251 18.32 -0.82 37.41
N ALA A 252 17.12 -0.64 36.87
CA ALA A 252 16.83 -0.69 35.44
C ALA A 252 16.43 0.72 34.96
N ARG A 253 17.03 1.18 33.87
CA ARG A 253 16.60 2.43 33.22
C ARG A 253 15.32 2.18 32.42
N LEU A 254 14.19 2.76 32.88
CA LEU A 254 12.93 2.74 32.13
C LEU A 254 12.85 3.87 31.10
N SER A 255 13.48 5.01 31.38
CA SER A 255 13.63 6.10 30.41
C SER A 255 14.85 6.96 30.76
N ARG A 256 15.15 7.99 29.94
CA ARG A 256 16.20 8.97 30.28
C ARG A 256 16.02 9.59 31.67
N LYS A 257 14.78 9.77 32.13
CA LYS A 257 14.44 10.43 33.41
C LYS A 257 13.98 9.46 34.51
N VAL A 258 13.80 8.17 34.23
CA VAL A 258 13.19 7.23 35.18
C VAL A 258 14.05 6.00 35.37
N ARG A 259 14.33 5.66 36.63
CA ARG A 259 14.96 4.41 37.03
C ARG A 259 14.05 3.62 37.95
N LEU A 260 13.95 2.33 37.69
CA LEU A 260 13.28 1.35 38.53
C LEU A 260 14.32 0.63 39.37
N PHE A 261 14.07 0.55 40.68
CA PHE A 261 14.86 -0.28 41.59
C PHE A 261 14.06 -1.53 41.93
N TYR A 262 14.69 -2.69 41.81
CA TYR A 262 14.04 -3.97 42.10
C TYR A 262 14.99 -4.94 42.80
N TYR A 263 14.44 -5.82 43.62
CA TYR A 263 15.15 -6.94 44.24
C TYR A 263 14.90 -8.22 43.45
N SER A 264 15.96 -8.98 43.20
CA SER A 264 15.89 -10.29 42.54
C SER A 264 16.99 -11.20 43.06
N SER A 265 16.61 -12.37 43.58
CA SER A 265 17.54 -13.40 44.03
C SER A 265 17.22 -14.75 43.37
N ALA A 266 18.15 -15.69 43.45
CA ALA A 266 17.91 -17.06 42.96
C ALA A 266 16.77 -17.80 43.70
N LYS A 267 16.36 -17.30 44.89
CA LYS A 267 15.28 -17.88 45.70
C LYS A 267 13.92 -17.25 45.43
N THR A 268 13.89 -16.01 44.93
CA THR A 268 12.63 -15.29 44.69
C THR A 268 12.02 -15.72 43.35
N VAL A 269 10.78 -16.21 43.39
CA VAL A 269 10.01 -16.60 42.20
C VAL A 269 9.67 -15.38 41.32
N ARG A 270 9.46 -14.21 41.94
CA ARG A 270 9.15 -12.94 41.26
C ARG A 270 10.14 -11.83 41.66
N LYS A 271 10.45 -10.92 40.73
CA LYS A 271 11.24 -9.71 40.98
C LYS A 271 10.41 -8.75 41.85
N LYS A 272 10.91 -8.30 42.99
CA LYS A 272 10.19 -7.32 43.84
C LYS A 272 10.52 -5.91 43.39
N LEU A 273 9.53 -5.17 42.88
CA LEU A 273 9.66 -3.78 42.45
C LEU A 273 9.66 -2.88 43.67
N LEU A 274 10.76 -2.19 43.95
CA LEU A 274 10.97 -1.48 45.21
C LEU A 274 10.59 0.00 45.13
N ARG A 275 11.17 0.74 44.18
CA ARG A 275 11.07 2.21 44.07
C ARG A 275 11.16 2.68 42.63
N LEU A 276 10.54 3.82 42.34
CA LEU A 276 10.71 4.58 41.10
C LEU A 276 11.42 5.91 41.39
N ASP A 277 12.58 6.11 40.77
CA ASP A 277 13.30 7.38 40.82
C ASP A 277 13.07 8.17 39.54
N ILE A 278 12.22 9.20 39.66
CA ILE A 278 11.92 10.17 38.60
C ILE A 278 12.73 11.48 38.73
N TYR A 279 13.48 11.66 39.82
CA TYR A 279 14.21 12.89 40.14
C TYR A 279 15.74 12.72 40.13
N HIS A 280 16.23 11.51 39.86
CA HIS A 280 17.65 11.17 39.90
C HIS A 280 18.27 11.34 41.30
N ASP A 281 17.47 11.18 42.36
CA ASP A 281 17.93 11.23 43.75
C ASP A 281 18.60 9.90 44.15
N THR A 282 19.78 9.65 43.56
CA THR A 282 20.52 8.42 43.78
C THR A 282 20.90 8.23 45.26
N LYS A 283 21.20 9.33 45.98
CA LYS A 283 21.55 9.30 47.40
C LYS A 283 20.36 8.93 48.28
N GLY A 284 19.19 9.52 48.02
CA GLY A 284 17.96 9.20 48.72
C GLY A 284 17.53 7.75 48.48
N MET A 285 17.63 7.27 47.24
CA MET A 285 17.34 5.87 46.88
C MET A 285 18.27 4.90 47.60
N ASP A 286 19.58 5.11 47.56
CA ASP A 286 20.55 4.25 48.25
C ASP A 286 20.30 4.19 49.76
N LYS A 287 20.00 5.35 50.38
CA LYS A 287 19.67 5.43 51.80
C LYS A 287 18.40 4.65 52.12
N TRP A 288 17.35 4.82 51.31
CA TRP A 288 16.09 4.11 51.51
C TRP A 288 16.27 2.59 51.35
N ILE A 289 16.95 2.14 50.30
CA ILE A 289 17.20 0.72 50.02
C ILE A 289 17.91 0.08 51.22
N LYS A 290 18.97 0.68 51.75
CA LYS A 290 19.71 0.15 52.90
C LYS A 290 18.86 0.09 54.17
N ASN A 291 18.11 1.15 54.45
CA ASN A 291 17.30 1.23 55.68
C ASN A 291 16.09 0.29 55.68
N ASN A 292 15.62 -0.11 54.50
CA ASN A 292 14.43 -0.94 54.35
C ASN A 292 14.75 -2.37 53.92
N TYR A 293 16.01 -2.83 54.05
CA TYR A 293 16.43 -4.16 53.58
C TYR A 293 15.50 -5.28 54.06
N HIS A 294 15.11 -5.25 55.33
CA HIS A 294 14.24 -6.26 55.94
C HIS A 294 12.79 -6.25 55.41
N SER A 295 12.33 -5.19 54.75
CA SER A 295 10.96 -5.12 54.24
C SER A 295 10.79 -5.78 52.87
N TYR A 296 11.88 -6.00 52.13
CA TYR A 296 11.82 -6.58 50.79
C TYR A 296 12.73 -7.79 50.59
N ALA A 297 13.84 -7.91 51.33
CA ALA A 297 14.73 -9.07 51.25
C ALA A 297 14.16 -10.24 52.05
N GLU A 298 14.37 -11.46 51.55
CA GLU A 298 14.08 -12.67 52.32
C GLU A 298 15.07 -12.76 53.49
N ILE A 299 14.54 -12.78 54.72
CA ILE A 299 15.35 -12.98 55.93
C ILE A 299 15.82 -14.44 55.94
N LYS A 300 17.13 -14.66 56.14
CA LYS A 300 17.64 -15.99 56.45
C LYS A 300 17.04 -16.41 57.79
N GLU A 301 16.13 -17.38 57.78
CA GLU A 301 16.09 -18.35 58.88
C GLU A 301 17.36 -19.21 58.82
#